data_AF-A0A0K8QA91-F1
#
_entry.id   AF-A0A0K8QA91-F1
#
_cell.length_a   1.000
_cell.length_b   1.000
_cell.length_c   1.000
_cell.angle_alpha   90.00
_cell.angle_beta   90.00
_cell.angle_gamma   90.00
#
_symmetry.space_group_name_H-M   'P 1'
#
loop_
_entity.id
_entity.type
_entity.pdbx_description
1 polymer ?
#
loop_
_entity_poly.entity_id
_entity_poly.type
_entity_poly.pdbx_seq_one_letter_code
_entity_poly.pdbx_strand_id
1 'polypeptide(L)'
;MIEETLLEAGDKMDKAVEVAKEDFASIRTGRATPGLYNKVIVEYYGTPTPLQQLASFAVPDARTILVTPYDKTALRDIERALSDSEVGANPSNDATSSGSPFRS
;
A
#
# COMPACT_ATOMS: atom_id res chain seq x y z
N MET A 1 17.12 -43.61 5.24
CA MET A 1 15.79 -43.90 4.65
C MET A 1 14.60 -43.61 5.56
N ILE A 2 14.74 -43.35 6.87
CA ILE A 2 13.63 -42.84 7.71
C ILE A 2 13.85 -41.36 8.03
N GLU A 3 15.09 -41.00 8.38
CA GLU A 3 15.49 -39.60 8.63
C GLU A 3 15.31 -38.69 7.41
N GLU A 4 15.66 -39.19 6.22
CA GLU A 4 15.50 -38.47 4.94
C GLU A 4 14.02 -38.17 4.64
N THR A 5 13.14 -39.12 4.91
CA THR A 5 11.69 -38.96 4.72
C THR A 5 11.09 -37.98 5.72
N LEU A 6 11.60 -37.95 6.96
CA LEU A 6 11.24 -36.96 7.97
C LEU A 6 11.72 -35.56 7.58
N LEU A 7 12.92 -35.45 7.01
CA LEU A 7 13.47 -34.18 6.54
C LEU A 7 12.66 -33.62 5.35
N GLU A 8 12.37 -34.45 4.34
CA GLU A 8 11.52 -34.05 3.22
C GLU A 8 10.10 -33.66 3.66
N ALA A 9 9.54 -34.36 4.65
CA ALA A 9 8.22 -34.03 5.19
C ALA A 9 8.24 -32.67 5.90
N GLY A 10 9.29 -32.38 6.68
CA GLY A 10 9.51 -31.08 7.31
C GLY A 10 9.59 -29.96 6.28
N ASP A 11 10.46 -30.11 5.27
CA ASP A 11 10.64 -29.11 4.21
C ASP A 11 9.34 -28.84 3.43
N LYS A 12 8.53 -29.87 3.18
CA LYS A 12 7.22 -29.71 2.51
C LYS A 12 6.21 -29.01 3.40
N MET A 13 6.20 -29.28 4.71
CA MET A 13 5.34 -28.59 5.66
C MET A 13 5.71 -27.11 5.78
N ASP A 14 7.01 -26.80 5.87
CA ASP A 14 7.49 -25.42 5.92
C ASP A 14 7.15 -24.65 4.64
N LYS A 15 7.33 -25.27 3.47
CA LYS A 15 6.87 -24.69 2.19
C LYS A 15 5.36 -24.43 2.16
N ALA A 16 4.56 -25.38 2.65
CA ALA A 16 3.11 -25.20 2.69
C ALA A 16 2.69 -24.05 3.62
N VAL A 17 3.40 -23.87 4.74
CA VAL A 17 3.18 -22.74 5.65
C VAL A 17 3.58 -21.42 4.99
N GLU A 18 4.69 -21.36 4.27
CA GLU A 18 5.10 -20.14 3.55
C GLU A 18 4.12 -19.78 2.43
N VAL A 19 3.69 -20.75 1.62
CA VAL A 19 2.65 -20.53 0.60
C VAL A 19 1.34 -20.04 1.24
N ALA A 20 0.93 -20.64 2.36
CA ALA A 20 -0.26 -20.19 3.07
C ALA A 20 -0.13 -18.76 3.58
N LYS A 21 1.04 -18.35 4.09
CA LYS A 21 1.30 -16.96 4.51
C LYS A 21 1.24 -15.99 3.34
N GLU A 22 1.82 -16.34 2.19
CA GLU A 22 1.74 -15.52 0.98
C GLU A 22 0.29 -15.37 0.50
N ASP A 23 -0.47 -16.47 0.48
CA ASP A 23 -1.89 -16.45 0.14
C ASP A 23 -2.68 -15.58 1.13
N PHE A 24 -2.45 -15.68 2.44
CA PHE A 24 -3.09 -14.82 3.44
C PHE A 24 -2.68 -13.35 3.32
N ALA A 25 -1.46 -13.05 2.91
CA ALA A 25 -1.01 -11.67 2.63
C ALA A 25 -1.70 -11.10 1.38
N SER A 26 -2.04 -11.95 0.41
CA SER A 26 -2.77 -11.58 -0.80
C SER A 26 -4.28 -11.40 -0.57
N ILE A 27 -4.85 -12.07 0.43
CA ILE A 27 -6.25 -11.93 0.82
C ILE A 27 -6.48 -10.51 1.35
N ARG A 28 -7.41 -9.79 0.72
CA ARG A 28 -7.94 -8.49 1.18
C ARG A 28 -8.60 -8.66 2.55
N THR A 29 -7.81 -8.67 3.62
CA THR A 29 -8.27 -8.79 5.02
C THR A 29 -9.01 -7.55 5.52
N GLY A 30 -9.37 -6.61 4.64
CA GLY A 30 -9.95 -5.32 5.03
C GLY A 30 -8.97 -4.42 5.81
N ARG A 31 -7.73 -4.87 6.02
CA ARG A 31 -6.63 -4.05 6.52
C ARG A 31 -6.00 -3.36 5.32
N ALA A 32 -5.98 -2.05 5.35
CA ALA A 32 -5.28 -1.27 4.34
C ALA A 32 -3.78 -1.58 4.49
N THR A 33 -3.21 -2.33 3.55
CA THR A 33 -1.78 -2.65 3.50
C THR A 33 -1.09 -1.74 2.48
N PRO A 34 0.09 -1.18 2.79
CA PRO A 34 0.83 -0.33 1.85
C PRO A 34 1.11 -1.03 0.51
N GLY A 35 1.24 -2.36 0.54
CA GLY A 35 1.43 -3.21 -0.64
C GLY A 35 0.36 -3.07 -1.71
N LEU A 36 -0.86 -2.66 -1.34
CA LEU A 36 -1.97 -2.46 -2.26
C LEU A 36 -1.70 -1.33 -3.27
N TYR A 37 -0.88 -0.33 -2.88
CA TYR A 37 -0.53 0.82 -3.70
C TYR A 37 0.73 0.61 -4.56
N ASN A 38 1.41 -0.53 -4.44
CA ASN A 38 2.65 -0.82 -5.19
C ASN A 38 2.41 -0.89 -6.70
N LYS A 39 1.19 -1.24 -7.10
CA LYS A 39 0.79 -1.34 -8.52
C LYS A 39 0.33 0.00 -9.10
N VAL A 40 0.24 1.06 -8.28
CA VAL A 40 -0.19 2.38 -8.75
C VAL A 40 1.00 3.10 -9.38
N ILE A 41 0.88 3.37 -10.68
CA ILE A 41 1.85 4.11 -11.46
C ILE A 41 1.34 5.55 -11.60
N VAL A 42 2.19 6.51 -11.30
CA VAL A 42 1.89 7.94 -11.40
C VAL A 42 2.74 8.52 -12.53
N GLU A 43 2.12 9.27 -13.43
CA GLU A 43 2.86 10.06 -14.40
C GLU A 43 3.44 11.29 -13.72
N TYR A 44 4.73 11.24 -13.38
CA TYR A 44 5.44 12.35 -12.77
C TYR A 44 6.34 13.00 -13.82
N TYR A 45 6.02 14.25 -14.19
CA TYR A 45 6.70 14.98 -15.28
C TYR A 45 6.81 14.15 -16.59
N GLY A 46 5.78 13.39 -16.93
CA GLY A 46 5.74 12.56 -18.14
C GLY A 46 6.51 11.23 -18.06
N THR A 47 7.06 10.89 -16.88
CA THR A 47 7.70 9.59 -16.64
C THR A 47 6.81 8.73 -15.74
N PRO A 48 6.47 7.50 -16.13
CA PRO A 48 5.71 6.58 -15.28
C PRO A 48 6.58 6.16 -14.10
N THR A 49 6.24 6.66 -12.91
CA THR A 49 6.97 6.42 -11.67
C THR A 49 6.07 5.69 -10.68
N PRO A 50 6.54 4.62 -10.00
CA PRO A 50 5.77 3.96 -8.96
C PRO A 50 5.45 4.93 -7.81
N LEU A 51 4.21 4.90 -7.31
CA LEU A 51 3.79 5.77 -6.20
C LEU A 51 4.67 5.61 -4.95
N GLN A 52 5.20 4.41 -4.70
CA GLN A 52 6.13 4.14 -3.60
C GLN A 52 7.42 4.96 -3.60
N GLN A 53 7.85 5.44 -4.78
CA GLN A 53 9.05 6.26 -4.89
C GLN A 53 8.74 7.75 -4.71
N LEU A 54 7.48 8.15 -4.85
CA LEU A 54 7.04 9.54 -4.78
C LEU A 54 6.42 9.91 -3.42
N ALA A 55 6.01 8.91 -2.63
CA ALA A 55 5.35 9.12 -1.36
C ALA A 55 5.69 8.04 -0.33
N SER A 56 5.67 8.43 0.95
CA SER A 56 5.70 7.50 2.07
C SER A 56 4.28 7.10 2.48
N PHE A 57 4.10 5.84 2.87
CA PHE A 57 2.82 5.31 3.35
C PHE A 57 2.89 5.06 4.86
N ALA A 58 1.88 5.52 5.58
CA ALA A 58 1.64 5.16 6.97
C ALA A 58 0.20 4.63 7.13
N VAL A 59 0.00 3.67 8.03
CA VAL A 59 -1.32 3.09 8.31
C VAL A 59 -1.76 3.56 9.70
N PRO A 60 -2.36 4.75 9.84
CA PRO A 60 -2.83 5.24 11.14
C PRO A 60 -4.03 4.45 11.67
N ASP A 61 -4.86 3.89 10.78
CA ASP A 61 -6.05 3.11 11.14
C ASP A 61 -6.24 1.95 10.15
N ALA A 62 -6.95 0.90 10.54
CA ALA A 62 -7.12 -0.33 9.77
C ALA A 62 -7.73 -0.12 8.38
N ARG A 63 -8.45 0.99 8.16
CA ARG A 63 -9.13 1.32 6.89
C ARG A 63 -8.55 2.55 6.18
N THR A 64 -7.57 3.22 6.77
CA THR A 64 -7.05 4.48 6.26
C THR A 64 -5.55 4.38 6.07
N ILE A 65 -5.07 4.77 4.88
CA ILE A 65 -3.63 4.92 4.61
C ILE A 65 -3.35 6.40 4.41
N LEU A 66 -2.40 6.89 5.20
CA LEU A 66 -1.83 8.21 5.03
C LEU A 66 -0.74 8.12 3.97
N VAL A 67 -0.95 8.80 2.84
CA VAL A 67 0.02 8.94 1.75
C VAL A 67 0.64 10.33 1.86
N THR A 68 1.92 10.40 2.21
CA THR A 68 2.65 11.68 2.31
C THR A 68 3.61 11.79 1.14
N PRO A 69 3.32 12.63 0.12
CA PRO A 69 4.21 12.82 -1.01
C PRO A 69 5.47 13.60 -0.59
N TYR A 70 6.60 13.26 -1.19
CA TYR A 70 7.85 14.01 -1.01
C TYR A 70 7.81 15.36 -1.72
N ASP A 71 7.08 15.43 -2.85
CA ASP A 71 6.87 16.65 -3.61
C ASP A 71 5.36 17.00 -3.68
N LYS A 72 5.01 18.20 -3.25
CA LYS A 72 3.62 18.70 -3.29
C LYS A 72 3.12 18.93 -4.72
N THR A 73 4.01 19.12 -5.69
CA THR A 73 3.63 19.28 -7.10
C THR A 73 3.06 17.98 -7.68
N ALA A 74 3.52 16.82 -7.19
CA ALA A 74 3.04 15.51 -7.58
C ALA A 74 1.65 15.16 -7.02
N LEU A 75 1.13 15.92 -6.05
CA LEU A 75 -0.10 15.59 -5.32
C LEU A 75 -1.29 15.40 -6.27
N ARG A 76 -1.44 16.27 -7.28
CA ARG A 76 -2.54 16.17 -8.25
C ARG A 76 -2.46 14.93 -9.14
N ASP A 77 -1.26 14.57 -9.57
CA ASP A 77 -1.05 13.37 -10.39
C ASP A 77 -1.23 12.10 -9.57
N ILE A 78 -0.82 12.12 -8.29
CA ILE A 78 -1.05 11.04 -7.33
C ILE A 78 -2.56 10.86 -7.06
N GLU A 79 -3.31 11.93 -6.82
CA GLU A 79 -4.77 11.88 -6.62
C GLU A 79 -5.49 11.28 -7.83
N ARG A 80 -5.09 11.67 -9.05
CA ARG A 80 -5.62 11.12 -10.30
C ARG A 80 -5.31 9.62 -10.41
N ALA A 81 -4.03 9.24 -10.26
CA ALA A 81 -3.61 7.85 -10.36
C ALA A 81 -4.27 6.94 -9.31
N LEU A 82 -4.51 7.45 -8.09
CA LEU A 82 -5.22 6.72 -7.04
C LEU A 82 -6.70 6.53 -7.37
N SER A 83 -7.35 7.57 -7.92
CA SER A 83 -8.76 7.52 -8.32
C SER A 83 -8.99 6.57 -9.51
N ASP A 84 -8.04 6.54 -10.46
CA ASP A 84 -8.07 5.63 -11.61
C ASP A 84 -7.65 4.20 -11.25
N SER A 85 -7.01 4.00 -10.09
CA SER A 85 -6.57 2.68 -9.66
C SER A 85 -7.73 1.79 -9.20
N GLU A 86 -7.67 0.50 -9.54
CA GLU A 86 -8.62 -0.54 -9.11
C GLU A 86 -8.63 -0.80 -7.58
N VAL A 87 -7.82 -0.05 -6.83
CA VAL A 87 -7.76 -0.10 -5.37
C VAL A 87 -9.02 0.50 -4.75
N GLY A 88 -9.77 1.34 -5.47
CA GLY A 88 -11.01 1.93 -4.98
C GLY A 88 -10.82 2.80 -3.73
N ALA A 89 -9.59 3.29 -3.52
CA ALA A 89 -9.29 4.22 -2.45
C ALA A 89 -9.81 5.60 -2.87
N ASN A 90 -10.57 6.25 -1.98
CA ASN A 90 -10.96 7.65 -2.18
C ASN A 90 -9.90 8.52 -1.48
N PRO A 91 -8.96 9.16 -2.21
CA PRO A 91 -7.96 10.02 -1.60
C PRO A 91 -8.64 11.27 -1.03
N SER A 92 -8.85 11.29 0.29
CA SER A 92 -9.26 12.50 0.99
C SER A 92 -8.02 13.32 1.33
N ASN A 93 -7.79 14.39 0.56
CA ASN A 93 -6.72 15.34 0.83
C ASN A 93 -7.11 16.24 2.01
N ASP A 94 -6.72 15.87 3.23
CA ASP A 94 -6.90 16.70 4.42
C ASP A 94 -5.82 17.79 4.50
N ALA A 95 -5.71 18.60 3.43
CA ALA A 95 -4.75 19.70 3.35
C ALA A 95 -5.36 21.08 3.73
N THR A 96 -6.63 21.15 4.15
CA THR A 96 -7.27 22.46 4.35
C THR A 96 -8.31 22.50 5.48
N SER A 97 -7.90 22.32 6.73
CA SER A 97 -8.50 23.09 7.86
C SER A 97 -7.72 22.93 9.17
N SER A 98 -6.47 23.38 9.19
CA SER A 98 -5.83 23.82 10.42
C SER A 98 -5.42 25.27 10.23
N GLY A 99 -6.23 26.20 10.76
CA GLY A 99 -5.88 27.61 10.82
C GLY A 99 -6.97 28.59 10.38
N SER A 100 -7.95 28.83 11.24
CA SER A 100 -8.29 30.21 11.62
C SER A 100 -9.01 30.18 12.98
N PRO A 101 -8.32 30.38 14.11
CA PRO A 101 -8.98 31.03 15.22
C PRO A 101 -9.22 32.50 14.83
N PHE A 102 -10.25 33.11 15.39
CA PHE A 102 -10.56 34.55 15.30
C PHE A 102 -11.22 35.09 14.03
N ARG A 103 -12.53 35.40 14.15
CA ARG A 103 -13.11 36.65 13.65
C ARG A 103 -14.13 37.20 14.67
N SER A 104 -13.87 38.47 15.05
CA SER A 104 -14.63 39.49 15.81
C SER A 104 -15.61 39.08 16.90
#